data_AF-A0A0F8XG80-F1
#
_entry.id   AF-A0A0F8XG80-F1
#
_cell.length_a   1.000
_cell.length_b   1.000
_cell.length_c   1.000
_cell.angle_alpha   90.00
_cell.angle_beta   90.00
_cell.angle_gamma   90.00
#
_symmetry.space_group_name_H-M   'P 1'
#
loop_
_entity.id
_entity.type
_entity.pdbx_description
1 polymer ?
#
loop_
_entity_poly.entity_id
_entity_poly.type
_entity_poly.pdbx_seq_one_letter_code
_entity_poly.pdbx_strand_id
1 'polypeptide(L)'
;MPKGIKGFQLNEKNPNWKGSKVGIDALHEWVKNRKNKPKKCENCKKIKEVELTNKSGKYKRSLNDWEWLCRSCHMIKDGRMKNLKQFN
;
A
#
# COMPACT_ATOMS: atom_id res chain seq x y z
N MET A 1 -37.68 14.92 16.76
CA MET A 1 -36.23 15.24 16.82
C MET A 1 -35.57 14.71 15.54
N PRO A 2 -34.91 15.54 14.72
CA PRO A 2 -34.24 15.04 13.53
C PRO A 2 -33.02 14.19 13.93
N LYS A 3 -32.94 12.97 13.38
CA LYS A 3 -31.82 12.05 13.58
C LYS A 3 -30.57 12.68 12.95
N GLY A 4 -29.56 12.96 13.77
CA GLY A 4 -28.31 13.59 13.36
C GLY A 4 -27.65 12.84 12.20
N ILE A 5 -27.27 13.59 11.17
CA ILE A 5 -26.49 13.10 10.03
C ILE A 5 -25.17 12.56 10.62
N LYS A 6 -25.02 11.23 10.61
CA LYS A 6 -23.86 10.54 11.16
C LYS A 6 -22.66 10.85 10.27
N GLY A 7 -21.91 11.90 10.62
CA GLY A 7 -20.72 12.29 9.88
C GLY A 7 -19.72 11.15 9.83
N PHE A 8 -19.28 10.77 8.63
CA PHE A 8 -18.19 9.82 8.42
C PHE A 8 -16.91 10.46 8.95
N GLN A 9 -16.61 10.21 10.22
CA GLN A 9 -15.38 10.67 10.83
C GLN A 9 -14.21 9.89 10.20
N LEU A 10 -13.45 10.59 9.36
CA LEU A 10 -12.29 10.06 8.64
C LEU A 10 -10.98 10.53 9.28
N ASN A 11 -9.93 9.73 9.10
CA ASN A 11 -8.58 10.03 9.60
C ASN A 11 -8.61 10.30 11.11
N GLU A 12 -7.93 11.34 11.57
CA GLU A 12 -7.78 11.72 12.98
C GLU A 12 -9.09 12.05 13.68
N LYS A 13 -10.15 12.36 12.92
CA LYS A 13 -11.48 12.63 13.48
C LYS A 13 -12.22 11.37 13.89
N ASN A 14 -11.74 10.18 13.47
CA ASN A 14 -12.34 8.90 13.84
C ASN A 14 -11.95 8.53 15.28
N PRO A 15 -12.88 8.21 16.18
CA PRO A 15 -12.56 7.82 17.57
C PRO A 15 -11.73 6.54 17.64
N ASN A 16 -11.78 5.69 16.60
CA ASN A 16 -10.93 4.51 16.45
C ASN A 16 -9.60 4.81 15.72
N TRP A 17 -9.23 6.09 15.56
CA TRP A 17 -7.98 6.46 14.91
C TRP A 17 -6.77 6.01 15.72
N LYS A 18 -6.02 5.05 15.20
CA LYS A 18 -4.82 4.51 15.84
C LYS A 18 -3.53 5.27 15.50
N GLY A 19 -3.59 6.37 14.74
CA GLY A 19 -2.40 7.11 14.32
C GLY A 19 -1.41 6.24 13.54
N SER A 20 -0.15 6.22 13.96
CA SER A 20 0.91 5.37 13.41
C SER A 20 0.88 3.91 13.89
N LYS A 21 0.06 3.58 14.89
CA LYS A 21 -0.01 2.24 15.51
C LYS A 21 -0.98 1.29 14.79
N VAL A 22 -1.14 1.44 13.48
CA VAL A 22 -1.97 0.54 12.64
C VAL A 22 -1.15 -0.67 12.19
N GLY A 23 -1.79 -1.83 12.06
CA GLY A 23 -1.17 -3.01 11.46
C GLY A 23 -0.83 -2.79 9.97
N ILE A 24 0.10 -3.59 9.46
CA ILE A 24 0.61 -3.48 8.07
C ILE A 24 -0.53 -3.61 7.04
N ASP A 25 -1.42 -4.57 7.21
CA ASP A 25 -2.54 -4.78 6.26
C ASP A 25 -3.49 -3.59 6.22
N ALA A 26 -3.84 -3.06 7.40
CA ALA A 26 -4.69 -1.88 7.50
C ALA A 26 -4.01 -0.64 6.91
N LEU A 27 -2.69 -0.53 7.06
CA LEU A 27 -1.92 0.53 6.43
C LEU A 27 -1.87 0.38 4.90
N HIS A 28 -1.68 -0.85 4.41
CA HIS A 28 -1.67 -1.17 2.99
C HIS A 28 -2.99 -0.76 2.33
N GLU A 29 -4.10 -1.17 2.93
CA GLU A 29 -5.45 -0.82 2.47
C GLU A 29 -5.69 0.70 2.56
N TRP A 30 -5.21 1.36 3.61
CA TRP A 30 -5.30 2.82 3.74
C TRP A 30 -4.61 3.57 2.60
N VAL A 31 -3.45 3.09 2.14
CA VAL A 31 -2.72 3.66 1.00
C VAL A 31 -3.39 3.31 -0.31
N LYS A 32 -3.81 2.06 -0.50
CA LYS A 32 -4.50 1.58 -1.71
C LYS A 32 -5.71 2.43 -2.05
N ASN A 33 -6.46 2.86 -1.03
CA ASN A 33 -7.64 3.72 -1.17
C ASN A 33 -7.32 5.20 -1.41
N ARG A 34 -6.06 5.64 -1.31
CA ARG A 34 -5.63 7.06 -1.44
C ARG A 34 -4.64 7.31 -2.56
N LYS A 35 -3.90 6.29 -2.98
CA LYS A 35 -2.91 6.39 -4.06
C LYS A 35 -3.52 5.84 -5.34
N ASN A 36 -3.64 6.69 -6.36
CA ASN A 36 -4.16 6.29 -7.67
C ASN A 36 -3.38 5.08 -8.23
N LYS A 37 -4.10 4.03 -8.65
CA LYS A 37 -3.52 2.84 -9.27
C LYS A 37 -3.23 3.09 -10.76
N PRO A 38 -1.97 3.11 -11.21
CA PRO A 38 -1.64 3.24 -12.62
C PRO A 38 -1.82 1.92 -13.37
N LYS A 39 -2.00 1.99 -14.70
CA LYS A 39 -1.96 0.80 -15.58
C LYS A 39 -0.53 0.30 -15.86
N LYS A 40 0.47 1.15 -15.64
CA LYS A 40 1.90 0.87 -15.90
C LYS A 40 2.64 0.71 -14.58
N CYS A 41 3.56 -0.24 -14.54
CA CYS A 41 4.50 -0.40 -13.43
C CYS A 41 5.34 0.89 -13.26
N GLU A 42 5.44 1.42 -12.04
CA GLU A 42 6.22 2.63 -11.76
C GLU A 42 7.73 2.40 -11.96
N ASN A 43 8.22 1.16 -11.87
CA ASN A 43 9.63 0.82 -12.13
C ASN A 43 9.88 0.57 -13.64
N CYS A 44 9.43 -0.56 -14.19
CA CYS A 44 9.76 -0.94 -15.58
C CYS A 44 8.90 -0.27 -16.66
N LYS A 45 7.90 0.56 -16.30
CA LYS A 45 7.01 1.31 -17.20
C LYS A 45 6.15 0.47 -18.16
N LYS A 46 6.19 -0.85 -18.07
CA LYS A 46 5.34 -1.78 -18.85
C LYS A 46 3.92 -1.83 -18.30
N ILE A 47 2.93 -2.01 -19.19
CA ILE A 47 1.54 -2.29 -18.83
C ILE A 47 1.45 -3.72 -18.30
N LYS A 48 1.15 -3.87 -17.01
CA LYS A 48 1.08 -5.15 -16.29
C LYS A 48 0.14 -5.00 -15.09
N GLU A 49 -0.28 -6.12 -14.50
CA GLU A 49 -0.90 -6.08 -13.18
C GLU A 49 0.11 -5.55 -12.16
N VAL A 50 -0.31 -4.53 -11.40
CA VAL A 50 0.53 -3.84 -10.42
C VAL A 50 -0.02 -4.03 -9.01
N GLU A 51 0.90 -4.25 -8.08
CA GLU A 51 0.69 -4.39 -6.65
C GLU A 51 1.26 -3.16 -5.93
N LEU A 52 0.66 -2.81 -4.81
CA LEU A 52 1.15 -1.72 -3.98
C LEU A 52 2.33 -2.23 -3.14
N THR A 53 3.49 -1.63 -3.29
CA THR A 53 4.75 -2.01 -2.66
C THR A 53 5.26 -0.89 -1.77
N ASN A 54 5.77 -1.24 -0.58
CA ASN A 54 6.46 -0.29 0.28
C ASN A 54 7.91 -0.07 -0.20
N LYS A 55 8.31 1.19 -0.36
CA LYS A 55 9.62 1.55 -0.93
C LYS A 55 10.77 1.35 0.04
N SER A 56 10.59 1.78 1.30
CA SER A 56 11.67 1.82 2.28
C SER A 56 11.79 0.56 3.14
N GLY A 57 10.81 -0.34 3.10
CA GLY A 57 10.65 -1.45 4.04
C GLY A 57 10.18 -1.01 5.44
N LYS A 58 9.94 0.28 5.67
CA LYS A 58 9.60 0.83 7.00
C LYS A 58 8.10 1.03 7.20
N TYR A 59 7.27 0.76 6.19
CA TYR A 59 5.81 0.87 6.28
C TYR A 59 5.35 2.23 6.84
N LYS A 60 5.84 3.34 6.28
CA LYS A 60 5.45 4.67 6.73
C LYS A 60 4.02 4.99 6.27
N ARG A 61 3.26 5.71 7.11
CA ARG A 61 1.96 6.31 6.74
C ARG A 61 2.11 7.55 5.87
N SER A 62 2.87 7.42 4.79
CA SER A 62 3.14 8.48 3.82
C SER A 62 3.02 7.90 2.42
N LEU A 63 2.12 8.44 1.57
CA LEU A 63 1.86 7.92 0.22
C LEU A 63 3.12 7.88 -0.67
N ASN A 64 4.12 8.71 -0.36
CA ASN A 64 5.39 8.77 -1.10
C ASN A 64 6.30 7.58 -0.82
N ASP A 65 6.11 6.90 0.32
CA ASP A 65 6.82 5.66 0.69
C ASP A 65 6.21 4.42 0.00
N TRP A 66 5.26 4.61 -0.90
CA TRP A 66 4.58 3.53 -1.62
C TRP A 66 4.63 3.76 -3.13
N GLU A 67 4.66 2.67 -3.87
CA GLU A 67 4.69 2.62 -5.33
C GLU A 67 3.88 1.45 -5.86
N TRP A 68 3.49 1.55 -7.12
CA TRP A 68 2.79 0.48 -7.83
C TRP A 68 3.75 -0.27 -8.74
N LEU A 69 4.09 -1.51 -8.36
CA LEU A 69 5.03 -2.34 -9.10
C LEU A 69 4.36 -3.57 -9.67
N CYS A 70 4.79 -4.01 -10.84
CA CYS A 70 4.46 -5.36 -11.29
C CYS A 70 5.17 -6.40 -10.41
N ARG A 71 4.57 -7.59 -10.30
CA ARG A 71 5.05 -8.66 -9.41
C ARG A 71 6.55 -8.97 -9.57
N SER A 72 7.07 -8.99 -10.80
CA SER A 72 8.50 -9.23 -11.03
C SER A 72 9.38 -8.11 -10.45
N CYS A 73 9.01 -6.84 -10.68
CA CYS A 73 9.74 -5.70 -10.10
C CYS A 73 9.62 -5.68 -8.58
N HIS A 74 8.45 -6.06 -8.04
CA HIS A 74 8.21 -6.17 -6.61
C HIS A 74 9.15 -7.21 -5.97
N MET A 75 9.17 -8.44 -6.51
CA MET A 75 10.02 -9.53 -6.03
C MET A 75 11.53 -9.24 -6.12
N ILE A 76 11.95 -8.47 -7.13
CA ILE A 76 13.34 -8.03 -7.25
C ILE A 76 13.66 -7.04 -6.11
N LYS A 77 12.77 -6.07 -5.90
CA LYS A 77 12.99 -4.98 -4.93
C LYS A 77 13.00 -5.47 -3.49
N ASP A 78 12.11 -6.39 -3.12
CA ASP A 78 12.07 -6.98 -1.78
C ASP A 78 13.01 -8.18 -1.60
N GLY A 79 13.79 -8.53 -2.63
CA GLY A 79 14.80 -9.58 -2.56
C GLY A 79 14.25 -11.01 -2.65
N ARG A 80 12.94 -11.23 -2.82
CA ARG A 80 12.35 -12.57 -3.01
C ARG A 80 12.98 -13.35 -4.16
N MET A 81 13.45 -12.68 -5.21
CA MET A 81 14.17 -13.33 -6.31
C MET A 81 15.47 -14.04 -5.87
N LYS A 82 16.13 -13.56 -4.80
CA LYS A 82 17.36 -14.18 -4.27
C LYS A 82 17.09 -15.44 -3.46
N ASN A 83 15.86 -15.60 -2.96
CA ASN A 83 15.45 -16.70 -2.08
C ASN A 83 14.65 -17.78 -2.83
N LEU A 84 14.73 -17.80 -4.16
CA LEU A 84 14.09 -18.84 -4.97
C LEU A 84 14.83 -20.17 -4.75
N LYS A 85 14.16 -21.12 -4.10
CA LYS A 85 14.66 -22.49 -3.99
C LYS A 85 14.74 -23.10 -5.39
N GLN A 86 15.92 -23.54 -5.79
CA GLN A 86 16.08 -24.40 -6.95
C GLN A 86 15.80 -25.83 -6.50
N PHE A 87 14.83 -26.48 -7.14
CA PHE A 87 14.70 -27.93 -7.06
C PHE A 87 15.53 -28.47 -8.22
N ASN A 88 16.66 -29.10 -7.89
CA ASN A 88 17.48 -29.85 -8.84
C ASN A 88 16.88 -31.25 -9.05
#